data_AF-A0A1J5KQF1-F1
#
_entry.id   AF-A0A1J5KQF1-F1
#
_cell.length_a   1.000
_cell.length_b   1.000
_cell.length_c   1.000
_cell.angle_alpha   90.00
_cell.angle_beta   90.00
_cell.angle_gamma   90.00
#
_symmetry.space_group_name_H-M   'P 1'
#
loop_
_entity.id
_entity.type
_entity.pdbx_description
1 polymer ?
#
loop_
_entity_poly.entity_id
_entity_poly.type
_entity_poly.pdbx_seq_one_letter_code
_entity_poly.pdbx_strand_id
1 'polypeptide(L)'
;MTFIEGVQYLGDLSPVFLTVGVITGAFLYKNLNKSHKIIFYYLLAMLVSDVAGRVLINYYESNRIFLLLYSLVELILFMYLYLKIFLSKGNKLLAVIGGLSICYIIGEILYYFVLNNTNALVFQPYSKVVDNFFIILLSLTFLYEKMSSYKESRWDNFRLNIVVLVFFTLNTIIYLPFNFLVNETTGVKFYFWGCHILFLLIFYGFLTSEIWRNGKIRK
;
A
#
# COMPACT_ATOMS: atom_id res chain seq x y z
N MET A 1 -26.36 6.87 15.30
CA MET A 1 -25.18 6.74 14.41
C MET A 1 -25.55 5.80 13.29
N THR A 2 -25.65 6.29 12.06
CA THR A 2 -25.86 5.41 10.90
C THR A 2 -24.56 4.66 10.60
N PHE A 3 -24.64 3.48 9.97
CA PHE A 3 -23.44 2.72 9.56
C PHE A 3 -22.50 3.57 8.68
N ILE A 4 -23.09 4.46 7.87
CA ILE A 4 -22.38 5.40 6.99
C ILE A 4 -21.54 6.40 7.79
N GLU A 5 -22.10 7.01 8.84
CA GLU A 5 -21.33 7.87 9.76
C GLU A 5 -20.17 7.10 10.40
N GLY A 6 -20.42 5.85 10.82
CA GLY A 6 -19.37 5.00 11.40
C GLY A 6 -18.19 4.77 10.44
N VAL A 7 -18.47 4.51 9.15
CA VAL A 7 -17.44 4.35 8.11
C VAL A 7 -16.65 5.65 7.88
N GLN A 8 -17.31 6.80 7.97
CA GLN A 8 -16.62 8.10 7.85
C GLN A 8 -15.63 8.32 9.01
N TYR A 9 -16.05 8.08 10.25
CA TYR A 9 -15.15 8.18 11.41
C TYR A 9 -13.99 7.18 11.34
N LEU A 10 -14.22 5.97 10.82
CA LEU A 10 -13.15 5.00 10.57
C LEU A 10 -12.11 5.55 9.58
N GLY A 11 -12.55 6.27 8.54
CA GLY A 11 -11.66 6.93 7.59
C GLY A 11 -10.74 7.95 8.25
N ASP A 12 -11.22 8.68 9.25
CA ASP A 12 -10.44 9.67 10.00
C ASP A 12 -9.39 9.06 10.95
N LEU A 13 -9.49 7.76 11.24
CA LEU A 13 -8.46 7.06 12.00
C LEU A 13 -7.20 6.78 11.18
N SER A 14 -7.28 6.75 9.85
CA SER A 14 -6.12 6.52 8.95
C SER A 14 -4.95 7.48 9.25
N PRO A 15 -5.14 8.81 9.19
CA PRO A 15 -4.06 9.75 9.48
C PRO A 15 -3.55 9.66 10.92
N VAL A 16 -4.39 9.25 11.89
CA VAL A 16 -3.97 9.04 13.28
C VAL A 16 -2.99 7.88 13.38
N PHE A 17 -3.33 6.71 12.81
CA PHE A 17 -2.45 5.54 12.78
C PHE A 17 -1.13 5.83 12.07
N LEU A 18 -1.21 6.52 10.93
CA LEU A 18 -0.03 6.94 10.16
C LEU A 18 0.85 7.91 10.96
N THR A 19 0.26 8.89 11.64
CA THR A 19 1.00 9.86 12.47
C THR A 19 1.70 9.16 13.63
N VAL A 20 1.03 8.24 14.33
CA VAL A 20 1.65 7.43 15.40
C VAL A 20 2.82 6.60 14.83
N GLY A 21 2.63 5.99 13.66
CA GLY A 21 3.68 5.23 12.97
C GLY A 21 4.89 6.07 12.59
N VAL A 22 4.67 7.26 12.05
CA VAL A 22 5.73 8.21 11.65
C VAL A 22 6.47 8.75 12.88
N ILE A 23 5.77 9.17 13.94
CA ILE A 23 6.42 9.63 15.18
C ILE A 23 7.27 8.50 15.78
N THR A 24 6.72 7.29 15.82
CA THR A 24 7.43 6.11 16.32
C THR A 24 8.70 5.82 15.52
N GLY A 25 8.59 5.84 14.19
CA GLY A 25 9.71 5.63 13.28
C GLY A 25 10.76 6.73 13.37
N ALA A 26 10.36 7.99 13.52
CA ALA A 26 11.26 9.12 13.71
C ALA A 26 12.05 9.01 15.02
N PHE A 27 11.37 8.67 16.13
CA PHE A 27 12.01 8.50 17.44
C PHE A 27 13.04 7.35 17.45
N LEU A 28 12.77 6.26 16.72
CA LEU A 28 13.63 5.07 16.67
C LEU A 28 14.55 5.04 15.44
N TYR A 29 14.54 6.07 14.59
CA TYR A 29 15.12 6.03 13.24
C TYR A 29 16.58 5.57 13.19
N LYS A 30 17.39 6.01 14.16
CA LYS A 30 18.82 5.64 14.25
C LYS A 30 19.04 4.14 14.44
N ASN A 31 18.09 3.45 15.06
CA ASN A 31 18.21 2.05 15.46
C ASN A 31 17.51 1.08 14.50
N LEU A 32 16.72 1.62 13.55
CA LEU A 32 16.02 0.81 12.55
C LEU A 32 17.00 0.16 11.58
N ASN A 33 16.75 -1.10 11.26
CA ASN A 33 17.44 -1.77 10.17
C ASN A 33 17.00 -1.20 8.80
N LYS A 34 17.68 -1.60 7.72
CA LYS A 34 17.38 -1.08 6.38
C LYS A 34 15.94 -1.37 5.92
N SER A 35 15.40 -2.56 6.22
CA SER A 35 14.00 -2.89 5.84
C SER A 35 12.98 -2.00 6.56
N HIS A 36 13.14 -1.79 7.86
CA HIS A 36 12.21 -1.00 8.66
C HIS A 36 12.35 0.51 8.39
N LYS A 37 13.51 0.98 7.92
CA LYS A 37 13.64 2.34 7.37
C LYS A 37 12.78 2.53 6.12
N ILE A 38 12.70 1.54 5.22
CA ILE A 38 11.80 1.61 4.06
C ILE A 38 10.34 1.61 4.52
N ILE A 39 9.98 0.77 5.50
CA ILE A 39 8.62 0.77 6.07
C ILE A 39 8.28 2.13 6.69
N PHE A 40 9.23 2.76 7.37
CA PHE A 40 9.06 4.12 7.87
C PHE A 40 8.81 5.12 6.73
N TYR A 41 9.60 5.07 5.66
CA TYR A 41 9.37 5.92 4.48
C TYR A 41 8.03 5.63 3.81
N TYR A 42 7.57 4.37 3.81
CA TYR A 42 6.24 4.01 3.35
C TYR A 42 5.16 4.70 4.19
N LEU A 43 5.19 4.57 5.52
CA LEU A 43 4.21 5.24 6.39
C LEU A 43 4.24 6.77 6.23
N LEU A 44 5.44 7.35 6.08
CA LEU A 44 5.59 8.78 5.83
C LEU A 44 4.95 9.19 4.50
N ALA A 45 5.21 8.44 3.42
CA ALA A 45 4.63 8.73 2.11
C ALA A 45 3.11 8.54 2.11
N MET A 46 2.59 7.53 2.82
CA MET A 46 1.15 7.34 2.99
C MET A 46 0.52 8.50 3.76
N LEU A 47 1.16 9.00 4.82
CA LEU A 47 0.68 10.16 5.59
C LEU A 47 0.64 11.42 4.73
N VAL A 48 1.71 11.69 3.99
CA VAL A 48 1.79 12.84 3.09
C VAL A 48 0.69 12.76 2.03
N SER A 49 0.46 11.59 1.43
CA SER A 49 -0.61 11.39 0.45
C SER A 49 -2.01 11.52 1.07
N ASP A 50 -2.22 11.08 2.32
CA ASP A 50 -3.54 11.16 2.99
C ASP A 50 -3.90 12.61 3.30
N VAL A 51 -2.94 13.34 3.88
CA VAL A 51 -3.08 14.77 4.17
C VAL A 51 -3.25 15.58 2.88
N ALA A 52 -2.41 15.32 1.86
CA ALA A 52 -2.51 16.01 0.58
C ALA A 52 -3.86 15.73 -0.10
N GLY A 53 -4.32 14.48 -0.08
CA GLY A 53 -5.64 14.10 -0.58
C GLY A 53 -6.76 14.86 0.14
N ARG A 54 -6.75 14.93 1.47
CA ARG A 54 -7.79 15.66 2.22
C ARG A 54 -7.79 17.16 1.94
N VAL A 55 -6.60 17.77 1.84
CA VAL A 55 -6.48 19.19 1.50
C VAL A 55 -7.01 19.44 0.09
N LEU A 56 -6.69 18.56 -0.86
CA LEU A 56 -7.07 18.73 -2.26
C LEU A 56 -8.55 18.47 -2.54
N ILE A 57 -9.29 17.69 -1.73
CA ILE A 57 -10.78 17.63 -1.84
C ILE A 57 -11.38 19.03 -1.80
N ASN A 58 -10.82 19.89 -0.94
CA ASN A 58 -11.36 21.24 -0.74
C ASN A 58 -11.14 22.15 -1.98
N TYR A 59 -10.19 21.79 -2.85
CA TYR A 59 -9.85 22.56 -4.06
C TYR A 59 -10.32 21.90 -5.35
N TYR A 60 -10.31 20.57 -5.39
CA TYR A 60 -10.72 19.73 -6.50
C TYR A 60 -11.75 18.74 -5.98
N GLU A 61 -12.93 18.69 -6.60
CA GLU A 61 -14.06 17.83 -6.18
C GLU A 61 -13.78 16.30 -6.25
N SER A 62 -12.51 15.88 -6.43
CA SER A 62 -12.11 14.50 -6.63
C SER A 62 -10.73 14.17 -6.07
N ASN A 63 -10.68 13.08 -5.29
CA ASN A 63 -9.45 12.51 -4.74
C ASN A 63 -8.86 11.35 -5.52
N ARG A 64 -9.38 11.09 -6.72
CA ARG A 64 -9.06 9.87 -7.48
C ARG A 64 -7.60 9.82 -7.92
N ILE A 65 -6.96 10.98 -8.12
CA ILE A 65 -5.53 11.07 -8.46
C ILE A 65 -4.65 10.45 -7.37
N PHE A 66 -5.04 10.62 -6.11
CA PHE A 66 -4.27 10.09 -5.00
C PHE A 66 -4.25 8.57 -4.99
N LEU A 67 -5.32 7.90 -5.44
CA LEU A 67 -5.34 6.45 -5.55
C LEU A 67 -4.25 5.93 -6.51
N LEU A 68 -4.00 6.64 -7.62
CA LEU A 68 -2.92 6.29 -8.55
C LEU A 68 -1.54 6.58 -7.94
N LEU A 69 -1.40 7.73 -7.27
CA LEU A 69 -0.15 8.09 -6.58
C LEU A 69 0.17 7.11 -5.45
N TYR A 70 -0.84 6.66 -4.70
CA TYR A 70 -0.71 5.62 -3.68
C TYR A 70 -0.16 4.33 -4.28
N SER A 71 -0.76 3.87 -5.39
CA SER A 71 -0.31 2.67 -6.11
C SER A 71 1.13 2.80 -6.59
N LEU A 72 1.50 3.97 -7.11
CA LEU A 72 2.86 4.23 -7.57
C LEU A 72 3.88 4.18 -6.43
N VAL A 73 3.58 4.85 -5.31
CA VAL A 73 4.45 4.88 -4.13
C VAL A 73 4.58 3.49 -3.52
N GLU A 74 3.48 2.76 -3.38
CA GLU A 74 3.47 1.37 -2.89
C GLU A 74 4.36 0.49 -3.75
N LEU A 75 4.12 0.48 -5.05
CA LEU A 75 4.87 -0.32 -5.99
C LEU A 75 6.37 -0.01 -5.94
N ILE A 76 6.77 1.26 -5.95
CA ILE A 76 8.19 1.67 -5.91
C ILE A 76 8.85 1.19 -4.61
N LEU A 77 8.21 1.43 -3.47
CA LEU A 77 8.80 1.10 -2.16
C LEU A 77 8.86 -0.41 -1.92
N PHE A 78 7.80 -1.15 -2.26
CA PHE A 78 7.80 -2.61 -2.12
C PHE A 78 8.73 -3.26 -3.15
N MET A 79 8.77 -2.78 -4.39
CA MET A 79 9.74 -3.27 -5.37
C MET A 79 11.18 -3.07 -4.87
N TYR A 80 11.50 -1.90 -4.31
CA TYR A 80 12.81 -1.65 -3.70
C TYR A 80 13.07 -2.57 -2.50
N LEU A 81 12.10 -2.70 -1.58
CA LEU A 81 12.19 -3.57 -0.40
C LEU A 81 12.49 -5.03 -0.81
N TYR A 82 11.75 -5.57 -1.78
CA TYR A 82 11.90 -6.96 -2.19
C TYR A 82 13.16 -7.19 -3.00
N LEU A 83 13.38 -6.44 -4.08
CA LEU A 83 14.48 -6.68 -5.01
C LEU A 83 15.85 -6.35 -4.42
N LYS A 84 15.93 -5.42 -3.47
CA LYS A 84 17.22 -5.00 -2.87
C LYS A 84 17.48 -5.57 -1.49
N ILE A 85 16.44 -5.88 -0.69
CA ILE A 85 16.62 -6.31 0.70
C ILE A 85 16.20 -7.76 0.93
N PHE A 86 15.01 -8.17 0.46
CA PHE A 86 14.47 -9.48 0.86
C PHE A 86 14.96 -10.65 -0.01
N LEU A 87 15.04 -10.45 -1.33
CA LEU A 87 15.51 -11.49 -2.25
C LEU A 87 17.05 -11.55 -2.26
N SER A 88 17.62 -12.75 -2.15
CA SER A 88 19.09 -12.91 -2.13
C SER A 88 19.73 -12.73 -3.50
N LYS A 89 18.97 -13.01 -4.57
CA LYS A 89 19.40 -12.82 -5.95
C LYS A 89 18.52 -11.76 -6.60
N GLY A 90 19.14 -10.73 -7.16
CA GLY A 90 18.45 -9.72 -7.95
C GLY A 90 17.80 -10.36 -9.17
N ASN A 91 16.49 -10.64 -9.09
CA ASN A 91 15.76 -11.24 -10.18
C ASN A 91 15.46 -10.16 -11.24
N LYS A 92 16.28 -10.12 -12.29
CA LYS A 92 16.17 -9.14 -13.39
C LYS A 92 14.80 -9.19 -14.06
N LEU A 93 14.19 -10.38 -14.19
CA LEU A 93 12.87 -10.52 -14.77
C LEU A 93 11.82 -9.77 -13.94
N LEU A 94 11.85 -9.93 -12.62
CA LEU A 94 10.96 -9.19 -11.71
C LEU A 94 11.21 -7.68 -11.76
N ALA A 95 12.47 -7.25 -11.87
CA ALA A 95 12.79 -5.83 -12.02
C ALA A 95 12.20 -5.24 -13.32
N VAL A 96 12.27 -5.98 -14.43
CA VAL A 96 11.68 -5.56 -15.71
C VAL A 96 10.16 -5.51 -15.63
N ILE A 97 9.51 -6.55 -15.09
CA ILE A 97 8.06 -6.59 -14.91
C ILE A 97 7.61 -5.43 -14.01
N GLY A 98 8.29 -5.20 -12.89
CA GLY A 98 7.98 -4.08 -11.99
C GLY A 98 8.17 -2.71 -12.66
N GLY A 99 9.21 -2.57 -13.48
CA GLY A 99 9.40 -1.38 -14.31
C GLY A 99 8.25 -1.15 -15.30
N LEU A 100 7.77 -2.21 -15.96
CA LEU A 100 6.59 -2.13 -16.84
C LEU A 100 5.32 -1.77 -16.05
N SER A 101 5.12 -2.32 -14.85
CA SER A 101 4.02 -1.95 -13.96
C SER A 101 4.08 -0.47 -13.57
N ILE A 102 5.26 0.06 -13.23
CA ILE A 102 5.45 1.50 -12.95
C ILE A 102 5.10 2.34 -14.18
N CYS A 103 5.62 1.98 -15.36
CA CYS A 103 5.32 2.67 -16.60
C CYS A 103 3.83 2.67 -16.92
N TYR A 104 3.13 1.55 -16.64
CA TYR A 104 1.69 1.45 -16.81
C TYR A 104 0.94 2.43 -15.89
N ILE A 105 1.28 2.48 -14.60
CA ILE A 105 0.64 3.42 -13.64
C ILE A 105 0.92 4.88 -14.04
N ILE A 106 2.15 5.21 -14.42
CA ILE A 106 2.50 6.56 -14.91
C ILE A 106 1.71 6.90 -16.17
N GLY A 107 1.61 5.95 -17.11
CA GLY A 107 0.81 6.10 -18.32
C GLY A 107 -0.67 6.37 -18.01
N GLU A 108 -1.23 5.68 -17.02
CA GLU A 108 -2.60 5.89 -16.55
C GLU A 108 -2.79 7.28 -15.93
N ILE A 109 -1.82 7.74 -15.11
CA ILE A 109 -1.81 9.10 -14.55
C ILE A 109 -1.78 10.14 -15.68
N LEU A 110 -0.88 10.00 -16.65
CA LEU A 110 -0.77 10.93 -17.77
C LEU A 110 -2.03 10.93 -18.63
N TYR A 111 -2.59 9.75 -18.90
CA TYR A 111 -3.79 9.62 -19.71
C TYR A 111 -4.99 10.32 -19.07
N TYR A 112 -5.27 10.05 -17.78
CA TYR A 112 -6.46 10.59 -17.11
C TYR A 112 -6.32 12.05 -16.67
N PHE A 113 -5.11 12.53 -16.36
CA PHE A 113 -4.94 13.87 -15.78
C PHE A 113 -4.27 14.88 -16.72
N VAL A 114 -3.54 14.43 -17.74
CA VAL A 114 -2.83 15.33 -18.66
C VAL A 114 -3.46 15.33 -20.05
N LEU A 115 -3.73 14.13 -20.60
CA LEU A 115 -4.12 14.00 -22.01
C LEU A 115 -5.63 14.04 -22.23
N ASN A 116 -6.40 13.44 -21.32
CA ASN A 116 -7.83 13.29 -21.48
C ASN A 116 -8.51 13.84 -20.23
N ASN A 117 -9.14 15.02 -20.35
CA ASN A 117 -9.87 15.68 -19.26
C ASN A 117 -11.20 14.95 -19.00
N THR A 118 -11.07 13.68 -18.61
CA THR A 118 -12.14 12.71 -18.59
C THR A 118 -13.04 12.92 -17.39
N ASN A 119 -14.34 12.75 -17.64
CA ASN A 119 -15.35 12.89 -16.62
C ASN A 119 -15.12 11.85 -15.51
N ALA A 120 -15.18 12.28 -14.25
CA ALA A 120 -14.85 11.44 -13.09
C ALA A 120 -15.65 10.13 -13.04
N LEU A 121 -16.82 10.07 -13.69
CA LEU A 121 -17.67 8.88 -13.78
C LEU A 121 -17.04 7.69 -14.52
N VAL A 122 -16.03 7.91 -15.38
CA VAL A 122 -15.38 6.85 -16.17
C VAL A 122 -14.07 6.35 -15.53
N PHE A 123 -13.65 6.93 -14.41
CA PHE A 123 -12.39 6.58 -13.78
C PHE A 123 -12.41 5.16 -13.19
N GLN A 124 -11.49 4.31 -13.68
CA GLN A 124 -11.32 2.92 -13.25
C GLN A 124 -9.84 2.70 -12.84
N PRO A 125 -9.55 2.38 -11.56
CA PRO A 125 -8.19 2.29 -11.04
C PRO A 125 -7.59 0.90 -11.29
N TYR A 126 -7.44 0.53 -12.56
CA TYR A 126 -6.82 -0.77 -12.91
C TYR A 126 -5.35 -0.85 -12.49
N SER A 127 -4.65 0.28 -12.52
CA SER A 127 -3.35 0.49 -11.87
C SER A 127 -3.26 -0.09 -10.46
N LYS A 128 -4.32 0.03 -9.64
CA LYS A 128 -4.29 -0.46 -8.26
C LYS A 128 -4.26 -1.98 -8.19
N VAL A 129 -4.99 -2.62 -9.10
CA VAL A 129 -4.99 -4.08 -9.23
C VAL A 129 -3.62 -4.55 -9.69
N VAL A 130 -3.03 -3.89 -10.70
CA VAL A 130 -1.68 -4.21 -11.21
C VAL A 130 -0.60 -4.09 -10.13
N ASP A 131 -0.62 -2.99 -9.37
CA ASP A 131 0.25 -2.77 -8.21
C ASP A 131 0.15 -3.94 -7.21
N ASN A 132 -1.05 -4.21 -6.69
CA ASN A 132 -1.25 -5.26 -5.70
C ASN A 132 -0.81 -6.63 -6.22
N PHE A 133 -1.14 -6.98 -7.48
CA PHE A 133 -0.72 -8.24 -8.09
C PHE A 133 0.80 -8.38 -8.16
N PHE A 134 1.51 -7.31 -8.52
CA PHE A 134 2.96 -7.36 -8.58
C PHE A 134 3.59 -7.52 -7.19
N ILE A 135 3.07 -6.84 -6.17
CA ILE A 135 3.54 -7.01 -4.79
C ILE A 135 3.28 -8.43 -4.27
N ILE A 136 2.11 -9.02 -4.58
CA ILE A 136 1.81 -10.43 -4.29
C ILE A 136 2.86 -11.33 -4.94
N LEU A 137 3.20 -11.10 -6.21
CA LEU A 137 4.18 -11.90 -6.94
C LEU A 137 5.59 -11.78 -6.36
N LEU A 138 6.01 -10.59 -5.92
CA LEU A 138 7.25 -10.40 -5.16
C LEU A 138 7.24 -11.19 -3.84
N SER A 139 6.13 -11.11 -3.11
CA SER A 139 5.95 -11.79 -1.83
C SER A 139 5.95 -13.31 -1.95
N LEU A 140 5.34 -13.86 -3.00
CA LEU A 140 5.37 -15.29 -3.31
C LEU A 140 6.77 -15.75 -3.73
N THR A 141 7.47 -14.94 -4.53
CA THR A 141 8.86 -15.24 -4.91
C THR A 141 9.76 -15.31 -3.68
N PHE A 142 9.59 -14.40 -2.73
CA PHE A 142 10.32 -14.44 -1.47
C PHE A 142 10.06 -15.74 -0.70
N LEU A 143 8.79 -16.16 -0.59
CA LEU A 143 8.44 -17.43 0.07
C LEU A 143 9.10 -18.62 -0.63
N TYR A 144 9.01 -18.67 -1.96
CA TYR A 144 9.62 -19.73 -2.76
C TYR A 144 11.13 -19.82 -2.53
N GLU A 145 11.84 -18.68 -2.56
CA GLU A 145 13.28 -18.63 -2.34
C GLU A 145 13.66 -19.10 -0.94
N LYS A 146 12.89 -18.68 0.08
CA LYS A 146 13.12 -19.08 1.47
C LYS A 146 12.84 -20.56 1.73
N MET A 147 11.80 -21.11 1.13
CA MET A 147 11.48 -22.54 1.24
C MET A 147 12.48 -23.43 0.47
N SER A 148 12.99 -22.94 -0.66
CA SER A 148 14.00 -23.67 -1.46
C SER A 148 15.39 -23.63 -0.82
N SER A 149 15.72 -22.56 -0.09
CA SER A 149 16.93 -22.41 0.70
C SER A 149 16.83 -23.22 2.00
N TYR A 150 17.35 -24.46 2.00
CA TYR A 150 17.38 -25.40 3.15
C TYR A 150 18.17 -24.93 4.40
N LYS A 151 18.51 -23.64 4.49
CA LYS A 151 19.17 -23.04 5.65
C LYS A 151 18.13 -22.40 6.57
N GLU A 152 17.66 -23.16 7.55
CA GLU A 152 16.69 -22.75 8.59
C GLU A 152 17.07 -21.50 9.40
N SER A 153 18.31 -21.03 9.33
CA SER A 153 18.84 -20.04 10.28
C SER A 153 18.32 -18.60 10.11
N ARG A 154 17.64 -18.21 9.02
CA ARG A 154 17.24 -16.79 8.80
C ARG A 154 15.86 -16.62 8.18
N TRP A 155 14.83 -16.89 8.99
CA TRP A 155 13.43 -16.50 8.77
C TRP A 155 13.17 -15.00 9.06
N ASP A 156 14.23 -14.20 9.10
CA ASP A 156 14.14 -12.76 9.29
C ASP A 156 13.22 -12.12 8.25
N ASN A 157 12.26 -11.32 8.72
CA ASN A 157 11.22 -10.66 7.94
C ASN A 157 10.13 -11.58 7.34
N PHE A 158 10.12 -12.88 7.64
CA PHE A 158 9.06 -13.79 7.17
C PHE A 158 7.66 -13.33 7.61
N ARG A 159 7.52 -12.93 8.88
CA ARG A 159 6.27 -12.41 9.44
C ARG A 159 5.75 -11.19 8.68
N LEU A 160 6.66 -10.25 8.38
CA LEU A 160 6.33 -9.05 7.61
C LEU A 160 5.89 -9.40 6.19
N ASN A 161 6.60 -10.31 5.52
CA ASN A 161 6.22 -10.79 4.19
C ASN A 161 4.82 -11.43 4.17
N ILE A 162 4.49 -12.29 5.14
CA ILE A 162 3.15 -12.89 5.21
C ILE A 162 2.06 -11.84 5.38
N VAL A 163 2.28 -10.82 6.22
CA VAL A 163 1.29 -9.75 6.41
C VAL A 163 1.15 -8.91 5.14
N VAL A 164 2.24 -8.60 4.45
CA VAL A 164 2.22 -7.95 3.13
C VAL A 164 1.43 -8.80 2.13
N LEU A 165 1.71 -10.10 2.02
CA LEU A 165 0.98 -11.01 1.13
C LEU A 165 -0.53 -10.99 1.38
N VAL A 166 -0.93 -11.18 2.65
CA VAL A 166 -2.33 -11.25 3.05
C VAL A 166 -3.01 -9.91 2.79
N PHE A 167 -2.39 -8.79 3.19
CA PHE A 167 -2.95 -7.46 2.97
C PHE A 167 -3.18 -7.18 1.47
N PHE A 168 -2.16 -7.34 0.64
CA PHE A 168 -2.28 -7.05 -0.79
C PHE A 168 -3.22 -8.03 -1.52
N THR A 169 -3.33 -9.28 -1.06
CA THR A 169 -4.32 -10.24 -1.59
C THR A 169 -5.75 -9.79 -1.27
N LEU A 170 -6.04 -9.46 -0.01
CA LEU A 170 -7.36 -8.94 0.39
C LEU A 170 -7.67 -7.64 -0.34
N ASN A 171 -6.66 -6.78 -0.50
CA ASN A 171 -6.80 -5.53 -1.22
C ASN A 171 -7.19 -5.77 -2.69
N THR A 172 -6.51 -6.70 -3.38
CA THR A 172 -6.88 -7.10 -4.75
C THR A 172 -8.32 -7.59 -4.85
N ILE A 173 -8.77 -8.43 -3.91
CA ILE A 173 -10.15 -8.95 -3.90
C ILE A 173 -11.16 -7.81 -3.80
N ILE A 174 -10.87 -6.78 -2.99
CA ILE A 174 -11.73 -5.61 -2.82
C ILE A 174 -11.76 -4.72 -4.07
N TYR A 175 -10.62 -4.53 -4.74
CA TYR A 175 -10.52 -3.66 -5.93
C TYR A 175 -10.95 -4.34 -7.23
N LEU A 176 -11.00 -5.66 -7.30
CA LEU A 176 -11.44 -6.39 -8.49
C LEU A 176 -12.88 -6.03 -8.94
N PRO A 177 -13.88 -5.97 -8.03
CA PRO A 177 -15.25 -5.55 -8.39
C PRO A 177 -15.43 -4.02 -8.44
N PHE A 178 -14.37 -3.21 -8.43
CA PHE A 178 -14.49 -1.74 -8.34
C PHE A 178 -15.41 -1.14 -9.42
N ASN A 179 -15.35 -1.66 -10.65
CA ASN A 179 -16.20 -1.20 -11.76
C ASN A 179 -17.70 -1.40 -11.51
N PHE A 180 -18.07 -2.46 -10.78
CA PHE A 180 -19.46 -2.71 -10.41
C PHE A 180 -19.88 -1.80 -9.26
N LEU A 181 -18.97 -1.54 -8.32
CA LEU A 181 -19.25 -0.71 -7.13
C LEU A 181 -19.39 0.79 -7.43
N VAL A 182 -18.70 1.31 -8.47
CA VAL A 182 -18.79 2.73 -8.84
C VAL A 182 -20.15 3.10 -9.43
N ASN A 183 -20.76 2.19 -10.18
CA ASN A 183 -22.05 2.42 -10.85
C ASN A 183 -23.25 2.01 -9.99
N GLU A 184 -23.00 1.65 -8.74
CA GLU A 184 -23.96 1.08 -7.81
C GLU A 184 -24.65 2.20 -7.00
N THR A 185 -25.99 2.22 -7.05
CA THR A 185 -26.81 3.25 -6.38
C THR A 185 -27.18 2.88 -4.95
N THR A 186 -27.05 1.61 -4.54
CA THR A 186 -27.33 1.17 -3.17
C THR A 186 -26.19 1.50 -2.20
N GLY A 187 -26.45 1.21 -0.91
CA GLY A 187 -25.48 1.43 0.16
C GLY A 187 -24.36 0.39 0.22
N VAL A 188 -24.33 -0.60 -0.68
CA VAL A 188 -23.39 -1.74 -0.64
C VAL A 188 -21.93 -1.27 -0.73
N LYS A 189 -21.67 -0.22 -1.52
CA LYS A 189 -20.33 0.39 -1.61
C LYS A 189 -19.73 0.79 -0.26
N PHE A 190 -20.55 1.25 0.70
CA PHE A 190 -20.06 1.67 2.01
C PHE A 190 -19.52 0.49 2.83
N TYR A 191 -20.07 -0.73 2.67
CA TYR A 191 -19.55 -1.92 3.35
C TYR A 191 -18.20 -2.34 2.79
N PHE A 192 -18.03 -2.32 1.46
CA PHE A 192 -16.74 -2.62 0.83
C PHE A 192 -15.65 -1.64 1.26
N TRP A 193 -15.97 -0.34 1.25
CA TRP A 193 -15.03 0.70 1.69
C TRP A 193 -14.75 0.64 3.18
N GLY A 194 -15.75 0.33 4.02
CA GLY A 194 -15.57 0.12 5.45
C GLY A 194 -14.60 -1.05 5.74
N CYS A 195 -14.79 -2.19 5.08
CA CYS A 195 -13.88 -3.33 5.19
C CYS A 195 -12.46 -2.98 4.71
N HIS A 196 -12.34 -2.26 3.59
CA HIS A 196 -11.05 -1.80 3.08
C HIS A 196 -10.31 -0.91 4.10
N ILE A 197 -11.00 0.09 4.66
CA ILE A 197 -10.43 0.98 5.67
C ILE A 197 -10.00 0.18 6.91
N LEU A 198 -10.83 -0.76 7.37
CA LEU A 198 -10.48 -1.62 8.50
C LEU A 198 -9.17 -2.38 8.24
N PHE A 199 -9.02 -3.03 7.08
CA PHE A 199 -7.79 -3.75 6.75
C PHE A 199 -6.58 -2.82 6.64
N LEU A 200 -6.78 -1.62 6.11
CA LEU A 200 -5.73 -0.60 6.00
C LEU A 200 -5.26 -0.13 7.39
N LEU A 201 -6.18 0.10 8.33
CA LEU A 201 -5.84 0.44 9.72
C LEU A 201 -5.06 -0.69 10.42
N ILE A 202 -5.51 -1.94 10.24
CA ILE A 202 -4.82 -3.11 10.79
C ILE A 202 -3.40 -3.21 10.21
N PHE A 203 -3.26 -2.99 8.90
CA PHE A 203 -1.97 -3.03 8.22
C PHE A 203 -1.02 -1.93 8.74
N TYR A 204 -1.47 -0.69 8.83
CA TYR A 204 -0.66 0.41 9.38
C TYR A 204 -0.30 0.21 10.86
N GLY A 205 -1.22 -0.32 11.65
CA GLY A 205 -0.96 -0.70 13.05
C GLY A 205 0.11 -1.79 13.14
N PHE A 206 0.04 -2.80 12.28
CA PHE A 206 1.06 -3.86 12.22
C PHE A 206 2.43 -3.31 11.83
N LEU A 207 2.53 -2.49 10.78
CA LEU A 207 3.80 -1.89 10.34
C LEU A 207 4.41 -1.01 11.44
N THR A 208 3.59 -0.23 12.14
CA THR A 208 4.02 0.56 13.29
C THR A 208 4.58 -0.31 14.41
N SER A 209 3.90 -1.42 14.72
CA SER A 209 4.35 -2.41 15.70
C SER A 209 5.69 -3.06 15.30
N GLU A 210 5.89 -3.36 14.02
CA GLU A 210 7.18 -3.86 13.50
C GLU A 210 8.31 -2.84 13.68
N ILE A 211 8.09 -1.57 13.33
CA ILE A 211 9.06 -0.49 13.55
C ILE A 211 9.44 -0.39 15.03
N TRP A 212 8.45 -0.39 15.93
CA TRP A 212 8.67 -0.32 17.37
C TRP A 212 9.50 -1.50 17.88
N ARG A 213 9.10 -2.73 17.49
CA ARG A 213 9.80 -3.96 17.89
C ARG A 213 11.25 -3.95 17.41
N ASN A 214 11.49 -3.58 16.15
CA ASN A 214 12.84 -3.52 15.59
C ASN A 214 13.72 -2.50 16.29
N GLY A 215 13.19 -1.29 16.53
CA GLY A 215 13.93 -0.21 17.15
C GLY A 215 14.25 -0.43 18.63
N LYS A 216 13.45 -1.23 19.35
CA LYS A 216 13.73 -1.62 20.74
C LYS A 216 14.75 -2.73 20.89
N ILE A 217 14.71 -3.75 20.04
CA ILE A 217 15.65 -4.88 20.10
C ILE A 217 17.10 -4.44 19.82
N ARG A 218 17.27 -3.30 19.15
CA ARG A 218 18.58 -2.74 18.76
C ARG A 218 19.04 -1.53 19.60
N LYS A 219 18.29 -1.16 20.65
CA LYS A 219 18.80 -0.25 21.69
C LYS A 219 19.67 -1.04 22.65
#